data_AF-A0A101S6L3-F1
#
_entry.id   AF-A0A101S6L3-F1
#
_cell.length_a   1.000
_cell.length_b   1.000
_cell.length_c   1.000
_cell.angle_alpha   90.00
_cell.angle_beta   90.00
_cell.angle_gamma   90.00
#
_symmetry.space_group_name_H-M   'P 1'
#
loop_
_entity.id
_entity.type
_entity.pdbx_description
1 polymer ?
#
loop_
_entity_poly.entity_id
_entity_poly.type
_entity_poly.pdbx_seq_one_letter_code
_entity_poly.pdbx_strand_id
1 'polypeptide(L)'
;MSTSTPRLRSLGLDPATGKEALAVTHPGGRLEELADAHALKAAAVLVTVVGAVLEVGKASDAELAAFVTPLYAALEECVGIMAADRE
;
A
#
# COMPACT_ATOMS: atom_id res chain seq x y z
N MET A 1 3.25 -5.57 -27.06
CA MET A 1 4.32 -4.95 -26.25
C MET A 1 3.64 -3.95 -25.34
N SER A 2 3.24 -4.38 -24.13
CA SER A 2 2.71 -3.43 -23.14
C SER A 2 3.81 -2.42 -22.85
N THR A 3 3.54 -1.15 -23.14
CA THR A 3 4.45 -0.06 -22.82
C THR A 3 4.43 0.12 -21.31
N SER A 4 5.33 -0.61 -20.66
CA SER A 4 5.64 -0.46 -19.24
C SER A 4 6.08 0.99 -19.00
N THR A 5 5.15 1.80 -18.49
CA THR A 5 5.33 3.25 -18.37
C THR A 5 5.91 3.52 -16.99
N PRO A 6 6.99 4.32 -16.87
CA PRO A 6 7.51 4.68 -15.55
C PRO A 6 6.44 5.35 -14.69
N ARG A 7 6.39 5.02 -13.41
CA ARG A 7 5.37 5.55 -12.49
C ARG A 7 5.99 6.07 -11.20
N LEU A 8 5.35 7.08 -10.59
CA LEU A 8 5.80 7.63 -9.31
C LEU A 8 5.35 6.69 -8.18
N ARG A 9 6.28 6.29 -7.31
CA ARG A 9 6.05 5.34 -6.21
C ARG A 9 6.62 5.85 -4.90
N SER A 10 5.98 5.42 -3.81
CA SER A 10 6.52 5.54 -2.46
C SER A 10 7.53 4.43 -2.18
N LEU A 11 8.71 4.82 -1.70
CA LEU A 11 9.75 3.91 -1.19
C LEU A 11 9.74 3.83 0.34
N GLY A 12 8.74 4.47 0.98
CA GLY A 12 8.60 4.50 2.43
C GLY A 12 8.73 5.88 3.04
N LEU A 13 8.45 5.94 4.33
CA LEU A 13 8.41 7.16 5.12
C LEU A 13 9.54 7.13 6.16
N ASP A 14 10.27 8.24 6.27
CA ASP A 14 11.25 8.44 7.33
C ASP A 14 10.52 8.68 8.66
N PRO A 15 10.62 7.77 9.65
CA PRO A 15 9.90 7.92 10.91
C PRO A 15 10.41 9.10 11.75
N ALA A 16 11.63 9.59 11.53
CA ALA A 16 12.18 10.70 12.28
C ALA A 16 11.66 12.06 11.77
N THR A 17 11.43 12.19 10.47
CA THR A 17 11.06 13.47 9.84
C THR A 17 9.63 13.50 9.29
N GLY A 18 8.97 12.35 9.19
CA GLY A 18 7.66 12.21 8.56
C GLY A 18 7.69 12.38 7.04
N LYS A 19 8.88 12.47 6.43
CA LYS A 19 9.01 12.70 4.99
C LYS A 19 8.90 11.40 4.22
N GLU A 20 8.15 11.44 3.14
CA GLU A 20 8.01 10.33 2.21
C GLU A 20 9.11 10.37 1.15
N ALA A 21 9.75 9.22 0.91
CA ALA A 21 10.70 9.04 -0.17
C ALA A 21 9.93 8.60 -1.43
N LEU A 22 9.95 9.44 -2.47
CA LEU A 22 9.28 9.15 -3.74
C LEU A 22 10.31 8.91 -4.84
N ALA A 23 10.03 7.95 -5.72
CA ALA A 23 10.87 7.66 -6.90
C ALA A 23 10.00 7.37 -8.13
N VAL A 24 10.50 7.78 -9.31
CA VAL A 24 9.95 7.30 -10.58
C VAL A 24 10.58 5.93 -10.86
N THR A 25 9.77 4.89 -10.81
CA THR A 25 10.18 3.50 -10.97
C THR A 25 9.83 3.01 -12.37
N HIS A 26 10.55 1.98 -12.81
CA HIS A 26 10.21 1.24 -14.02
C HIS A 26 9.66 -0.12 -13.59
N PRO A 27 8.51 -0.57 -14.14
CA PRO A 27 7.98 -1.90 -13.83
C PRO A 27 9.01 -3.01 -14.09
N GLY A 28 9.11 -3.96 -13.17
CA GLY A 28 10.13 -5.01 -13.15
C GLY A 28 11.53 -4.54 -12.71
N GLY A 29 11.70 -3.27 -12.34
CA GLY A 29 12.94 -2.75 -11.79
C GLY A 29 13.02 -2.88 -10.26
N ARG A 30 14.24 -2.91 -9.71
CA ARG A 30 14.49 -3.03 -8.26
C ARG A 30 13.76 -2.01 -7.39
N LEU A 31 13.56 -0.78 -7.88
CA LEU A 31 12.82 0.24 -7.14
C LEU A 31 11.31 0.01 -7.16
N GLU A 32 10.77 -0.61 -8.22
CA GLU A 32 9.37 -1.05 -8.25
C GLU A 32 9.16 -2.19 -7.25
N GLU A 33 10.01 -3.21 -7.29
CA GLU A 33 9.96 -4.34 -6.35
C GLU A 33 10.03 -3.87 -4.89
N LEU A 34 10.89 -2.88 -4.61
CA LEU A 34 11.00 -2.28 -3.28
C LEU A 34 9.71 -1.54 -2.88
N ALA A 35 9.14 -0.75 -3.80
CA ALA A 35 7.87 -0.05 -3.57
C ALA A 35 6.73 -1.06 -3.32
N ASP A 36 6.67 -2.14 -4.09
CA ASP A 36 5.66 -3.19 -3.97
C ASP A 36 5.78 -3.92 -2.64
N ALA A 37 7.01 -4.27 -2.22
CA ALA A 37 7.26 -4.86 -0.91
C ALA A 37 6.80 -3.95 0.24
N HIS A 38 7.04 -2.63 0.12
CA HIS A 38 6.57 -1.66 1.11
C HIS A 38 5.05 -1.54 1.12
N ALA A 39 4.39 -1.48 -0.04
CA ALA A 39 2.94 -1.44 -0.16
C ALA A 39 2.28 -2.69 0.45
N LEU A 40 2.78 -3.88 0.12
CA LEU A 40 2.27 -5.14 0.67
C LEU A 40 2.44 -5.22 2.19
N LYS A 41 3.58 -4.76 2.71
CA LYS A 41 3.82 -4.69 4.16
C LYS A 41 2.85 -3.73 4.85
N ALA A 42 2.63 -2.56 4.27
CA ALA A 42 1.68 -1.57 4.80
C ALA A 42 0.24 -2.12 4.79
N ALA A 43 -0.17 -2.78 3.70
CA ALA A 43 -1.48 -3.42 3.60
C ALA A 43 -1.67 -4.52 4.67
N ALA A 44 -0.66 -5.36 4.90
CA ALA A 44 -0.72 -6.41 5.92
C ALA A 44 -0.87 -5.82 7.34
N VAL A 45 -0.13 -4.75 7.65
CA VAL A 45 -0.26 -4.03 8.93
C VAL A 45 -1.66 -3.43 9.06
N LEU A 46 -2.17 -2.77 8.01
CA LEU A 46 -3.49 -2.16 8.02
C LEU A 46 -4.59 -3.20 8.29
N VAL A 47 -4.57 -4.33 7.58
CA VAL A 47 -5.51 -5.44 7.81
C VAL A 47 -5.41 -5.97 9.24
N THR A 48 -4.19 -6.08 9.79
CA THR A 48 -3.98 -6.52 11.17
C THR A 48 -4.60 -5.54 12.18
N VAL A 49 -4.39 -4.24 11.98
CA VAL A 49 -4.97 -3.19 12.84
C VAL A 49 -6.49 -3.22 12.77
N VAL A 50 -7.06 -3.23 11.57
CA VAL A 50 -8.53 -3.27 11.39
C VAL A 50 -9.12 -4.54 11.98
N GLY A 51 -8.49 -5.70 11.75
CA GLY A 51 -8.90 -6.96 12.36
C GLY A 51 -8.92 -6.88 13.89
N ALA A 52 -7.88 -6.33 14.51
CA ALA A 52 -7.83 -6.15 15.95
C ALA A 52 -8.94 -5.19 16.47
N VAL A 53 -9.23 -4.12 15.72
CA VAL A 53 -10.32 -3.19 16.06
C VAL A 53 -11.69 -3.88 16.03
N LEU A 54 -11.93 -4.69 15.00
CA LEU A 54 -13.18 -5.44 14.83
C LEU A 54 -13.35 -6.50 15.93
N GLU A 55 -12.31 -7.27 16.26
CA GLU A 55 -12.33 -8.30 17.30
C GLU A 55 -12.61 -7.72 18.70
N VAL A 56 -12.08 -6.54 19.01
CA VAL A 56 -12.35 -5.87 20.29
C VAL A 56 -13.79 -5.39 20.39
N GLY A 57 -14.45 -5.09 19.26
CA GLY A 57 -15.87 -4.74 19.21
C GLY A 57 -16.24 -3.43 19.93
N LYS A 58 -15.27 -2.52 20.14
CA LYS A 58 -15.47 -1.25 20.85
C LYS A 58 -15.47 -0.01 19.97
N ALA A 59 -15.08 -0.15 18.70
CA ALA A 59 -15.09 0.98 17.78
C ALA A 59 -16.51 1.34 17.35
N SER A 60 -16.78 2.63 17.29
CA SER A 60 -17.99 3.19 16.70
C SER A 60 -17.97 3.07 15.17
N ASP A 61 -19.14 3.17 14.55
CA ASP A 61 -19.27 3.16 13.09
C ASP A 61 -18.44 4.27 12.42
N ALA A 62 -18.29 5.43 13.08
CA ALA A 62 -17.48 6.52 12.58
C ALA A 62 -15.97 6.20 12.60
N GLU A 63 -15.51 5.52 13.65
CA GLU A 63 -14.11 5.06 13.75
C GLU A 63 -13.83 3.94 12.74
N LEU A 64 -14.79 3.03 12.52
CA LEU A 64 -14.69 2.00 11.49
C LEU A 64 -14.69 2.60 10.07
N ALA A 65 -15.52 3.60 9.82
CA ALA A 65 -15.59 4.29 8.54
C ALA A 65 -14.25 4.97 8.17
N ALA A 66 -13.46 5.40 9.15
CA ALA A 66 -12.15 5.99 8.91
C ALA A 66 -11.15 5.02 8.24
N PHE A 67 -11.36 3.71 8.38
CA PHE A 67 -10.50 2.70 7.75
C PHE A 67 -10.90 2.37 6.31
N VAL A 68 -12.08 2.77 5.84
CA VAL A 68 -12.58 2.41 4.50
C VAL A 68 -11.67 2.93 3.39
N THR A 69 -11.32 4.22 3.42
CA THR A 69 -10.46 4.82 2.39
C THR A 69 -9.05 4.21 2.39
N PRO A 70 -8.35 4.06 3.54
CA PRO A 70 -7.07 3.37 3.60
C PRO A 70 -7.13 1.93 3.09
N LEU A 71 -8.18 1.17 3.43
CA LEU A 71 -8.35 -0.21 2.99
C LEU A 71 -8.58 -0.32 1.49
N TYR A 72 -9.40 0.58 0.93
CA TYR A 72 -9.63 0.65 -0.51
C TYR A 72 -8.32 0.94 -1.26
N ALA A 73 -7.57 1.95 -0.81
CA ALA A 73 -6.29 2.31 -1.44
C ALA A 73 -5.26 1.17 -1.36
N ALA A 74 -5.18 0.48 -0.21
CA ALA A 74 -4.31 -0.68 -0.05
C ALA A 74 -4.73 -1.85 -0.96
N LEU A 75 -6.03 -2.08 -1.13
CA LEU A 75 -6.55 -3.12 -2.03
C LEU A 75 -6.25 -2.81 -3.49
N GLU A 76 -6.49 -1.57 -3.93
CA GLU A 76 -6.19 -1.11 -5.28
C GLU A 76 -4.70 -1.33 -5.61
N GLU A 77 -3.82 -1.00 -4.66
CA GLU A 77 -2.38 -1.20 -4.82
C GLU A 77 -2.00 -2.69 -4.90
N CYS A 78 -2.52 -3.53 -4.00
CA CYS A 78 -2.30 -4.98 -4.03
C CYS A 78 -2.76 -5.60 -5.35
N VAL A 79 -3.93 -5.19 -5.87
CA VAL A 79 -4.43 -5.65 -7.17
C VAL A 79 -3.52 -5.19 -8.31
N GLY A 80 -3.02 -3.96 -8.25
CA GLY A 80 -2.04 -3.44 -9.21
C GLY A 80 -0.77 -4.29 -9.26
N ILE A 81 -0.23 -4.65 -8.10
CA ILE A 81 0.96 -5.51 -7.98
C ILE A 81 0.67 -6.91 -8.55
N MET A 82 -0.46 -7.51 -8.18
CA MET A 82 -0.86 -8.84 -8.69
C MET A 82 -1.12 -8.87 -10.20
N ALA A 83 -1.56 -7.75 -10.77
CA ALA A 83 -1.77 -7.63 -12.21
C ALA A 83 -0.43 -7.50 -12.95
N ALA A 84 0.55 -6.80 -12.37
CA ALA A 84 1.88 -6.63 -12.95
C ALA A 84 2.70 -7.94 -13.00
N ASP A 85 2.52 -8.85 -12.04
CA ASP A 85 3.21 -10.16 -12.00
C ASP A 85 2.71 -11.15 -13.08
N ARG A 86 1.62 -10.83 -13.78
CA ARG A 86 1.01 -11.70 -14.81
C ARG A 86 1.43 -11.36 -16.25
N GLU A 87 2.17 -10.27 -16.47
CA GLU A 87 2.70 -9.85 -17.78
C GLU A 87 4.15 -10.29 -17.98
#